data_AF-A0A8T5MB34-F1
#
_entry.id   AF-A0A8T5MB34-F1
#
_cell.length_a   1.000
_cell.length_b   1.000
_cell.length_c   1.000
_cell.angle_alpha   90.00
_cell.angle_beta   90.00
_cell.angle_gamma   90.00
#
_symmetry.space_group_name_H-M   'P 1'
#
loop_
_entity.id
_entity.type
_entity.pdbx_description
1 polymer ?
#
loop_
_entity_poly.entity_id
_entity_poly.type
_entity_poly.pdbx_seq_one_letter_code
_entity_poly.pdbx_strand_id
1 'polypeptide(L)'
;MVKKYKLNNGVMLLSLALALVFFLSLSFVSATNCYLYTSNATGQCDSPNGCIWRSDPWGSWCEELNCWSLWTQDDCTTTSIANKNCTWRGGGTQYYCEEISCWTWDGTSEAICVNNTDDRSCEWRDECFSSGGGNADCWGIGNNQSLCQNTTGCAWGGCMTKSCWDYTSEGEDICNAKKDPWNGRNCVWSNTSSSCIEDSCWSYELYNNITTCNAASHCNWIGSSSTGWCEEIGCWSFDGNQTGCINSNTTDNLDCTWNSGYCIEDNCWTATDSATCGNRTQCIWDSWETSGWCDEVNCWTWDSWSGGSEEACNGNASLYGLSCNWVNMSGGIGWCETDFSNTNCSSYTNEMQCYDSWYCWWQANDWSDPSVGGNCTDPDWSTVDDSGSILNQWNPGCYIFDNNMTECGYVIGCDNSTGVCDTNSTHAYNLSINANGINCTIINS
;
A
#
# COMPACT_ATOMS: atom_id res chain seq x y z
N MET A 1 7.11 -61.54 16.42
CA MET A 1 5.91 -61.38 17.27
C MET A 1 5.39 -59.96 17.11
N VAL A 2 4.28 -59.78 16.39
CA VAL A 2 3.66 -58.45 16.22
C VAL A 2 2.68 -58.26 17.38
N LYS A 3 3.03 -57.41 18.35
CA LYS A 3 2.11 -57.01 19.43
C LYS A 3 1.06 -56.08 18.83
N LYS A 4 -0.16 -56.58 18.65
CA LYS A 4 -1.33 -55.75 18.33
C LYS A 4 -1.74 -55.01 19.60
N TYR A 5 -1.45 -53.72 19.67
CA TYR A 5 -1.99 -52.85 20.72
C TYR A 5 -3.44 -52.54 20.36
N LYS A 6 -4.38 -53.03 21.18
CA LYS A 6 -5.77 -52.59 21.14
C LYS A 6 -5.79 -51.15 21.65
N LEU A 7 -5.87 -50.17 20.75
CA LEU A 7 -6.18 -48.80 21.16
C LEU A 7 -7.56 -48.81 21.82
N ASN A 8 -7.63 -48.28 23.04
CA ASN A 8 -8.86 -48.18 23.78
C ASN A 8 -9.67 -47.01 23.22
N ASN A 9 -10.79 -47.30 22.54
CA ASN A 9 -11.65 -46.29 21.91
C ASN A 9 -12.05 -45.16 22.87
N GLY A 10 -12.14 -45.42 24.19
CA GLY A 10 -12.43 -44.39 25.18
C GLY A 10 -11.32 -43.34 25.33
N VAL A 11 -10.05 -43.73 25.20
CA VAL A 11 -8.91 -42.80 25.30
C VAL A 11 -8.86 -41.91 24.05
N MET A 12 -9.13 -42.47 22.86
CA MET A 12 -9.15 -41.71 21.62
C MET A 12 -10.27 -40.65 21.60
N LEU A 13 -11.47 -41.00 22.09
CA LEU A 13 -12.58 -40.06 22.20
C LEU A 13 -12.31 -38.94 23.21
N LEU A 14 -11.67 -39.26 24.34
CA LEU A 14 -11.31 -38.26 25.34
C LEU A 14 -10.24 -37.30 24.80
N SER A 15 -9.22 -37.80 24.11
CA SER A 15 -8.19 -36.96 23.47
C SER A 15 -8.79 -36.03 22.41
N LEU A 16 -9.74 -36.55 21.61
CA LEU A 16 -10.43 -35.75 20.60
C LEU A 16 -11.29 -34.65 21.25
N ALA A 17 -12.03 -34.97 22.30
CA ALA A 17 -12.82 -33.99 23.05
C ALA A 17 -11.95 -32.93 23.71
N LEU A 18 -10.78 -33.30 24.26
CA LEU A 18 -9.84 -32.36 24.86
C LEU A 18 -9.22 -31.43 23.81
N ALA A 19 -8.85 -31.97 22.63
CA ALA A 19 -8.38 -31.17 21.51
C ALA A 19 -9.47 -30.19 21.03
N LEU A 20 -10.72 -30.64 20.96
CA LEU A 20 -11.85 -29.80 20.52
C LEU A 20 -12.17 -28.69 21.52
N VAL A 21 -12.10 -28.96 22.83
CA VAL A 21 -12.20 -27.92 23.87
C VAL A 21 -11.02 -26.94 23.81
N PHE A 22 -9.81 -27.44 23.53
CA PHE A 22 -8.63 -26.60 23.34
C PHE A 22 -8.79 -25.67 22.13
N PHE A 23 -9.21 -26.21 20.98
CA PHE A 23 -9.47 -25.41 19.77
C PHE A 23 -10.63 -24.42 19.95
N LEU A 24 -11.69 -24.78 20.68
CA LEU A 24 -12.79 -23.86 21.02
C LEU A 24 -12.38 -22.78 22.04
N SER A 25 -11.30 -23.00 22.80
CA SER A 25 -10.73 -22.00 23.72
C SER A 25 -9.71 -21.08 23.05
N LEU A 26 -9.27 -21.41 21.83
CA LEU A 26 -8.47 -20.50 21.02
C LEU A 26 -9.42 -19.46 20.42
N SER A 27 -9.50 -18.30 21.08
CA SER A 27 -10.11 -17.12 20.49
C SER A 27 -9.22 -16.64 19.34
N PHE A 28 -9.49 -17.12 18.13
CA PHE A 28 -8.95 -16.52 16.91
C PHE A 28 -9.67 -15.18 16.73
N VAL A 29 -9.09 -14.13 17.31
CA VAL A 29 -9.53 -12.77 17.03
C VAL A 29 -8.83 -12.37 15.74
N SER A 30 -9.54 -12.44 14.61
CA SER A 30 -9.10 -11.72 13.43
C SER A 30 -9.12 -10.23 13.78
N ALA A 31 -8.03 -9.52 13.49
CA ALA A 31 -7.97 -8.08 13.67
C ALA A 31 -9.18 -7.46 12.95
N THR A 32 -10.16 -7.01 13.74
CA THR A 32 -11.23 -6.17 13.23
C THR A 32 -10.56 -4.83 12.98
N ASN A 33 -10.58 -4.36 11.74
CA ASN A 33 -9.92 -3.13 11.32
C ASN A 33 -10.10 -2.03 12.38
N CYS A 34 -9.00 -1.57 12.97
CA CYS A 34 -9.03 -0.74 14.18
C CYS A 34 -9.87 0.54 13.99
N TYR A 35 -9.86 1.09 12.77
CA TYR A 35 -10.64 2.27 12.41
C TYR A 35 -12.15 2.13 12.61
N LEU A 36 -12.69 0.91 12.74
CA LEU A 36 -14.12 0.66 12.98
C LEU A 36 -14.57 1.09 14.39
N TYR A 37 -13.65 1.26 15.33
CA TYR A 37 -13.97 1.73 16.67
C TYR A 37 -14.00 3.26 16.69
N THR A 38 -15.19 3.85 16.77
CA THR A 38 -15.41 5.31 16.85
C THR A 38 -15.51 5.84 18.29
N SER A 39 -15.38 4.95 19.28
CA SER A 39 -15.26 5.32 20.70
C SER A 39 -14.37 4.30 21.41
N ASN A 40 -13.83 4.67 22.57
CA ASN A 40 -13.08 3.75 23.44
C ASN A 40 -13.66 3.67 24.85
N ALA A 41 -14.99 3.86 24.97
CA ALA A 41 -15.68 3.91 26.26
C ALA A 41 -15.55 2.61 27.08
N THR A 42 -15.32 1.47 26.42
CA THR A 42 -15.18 0.15 27.04
C THR A 42 -13.75 -0.42 26.94
N GLY A 43 -12.78 0.35 26.44
CA GLY A 43 -11.42 -0.16 26.16
C GLY A 43 -11.36 -1.06 24.92
N GLN A 44 -12.37 -1.02 24.05
CA GLN A 44 -12.47 -1.86 22.84
C GLN A 44 -11.36 -1.60 21.81
N CYS A 45 -10.83 -0.37 21.77
CA CYS A 45 -9.68 -0.05 20.94
C CYS A 45 -8.35 -0.46 21.60
N ASP A 46 -8.25 -0.40 22.93
CA ASP A 46 -7.05 -0.81 23.67
C ASP A 46 -6.98 -2.33 23.95
N SER A 47 -7.93 -3.08 23.38
CA SER A 47 -8.03 -4.54 23.47
C SER A 47 -6.84 -5.19 22.72
N PRO A 48 -6.45 -6.46 22.98
CA PRO A 48 -5.17 -7.04 22.52
C PRO A 48 -5.06 -7.28 21.00
N ASN A 49 -5.90 -6.64 20.18
CA ASN A 49 -6.00 -6.82 18.74
C ASN A 49 -5.04 -5.93 17.94
N GLY A 50 -4.02 -5.34 18.58
CA GLY A 50 -3.07 -4.48 17.90
C GLY A 50 -3.69 -3.15 17.44
N CYS A 51 -4.56 -2.56 18.25
CA CYS A 51 -5.14 -1.24 18.01
C CYS A 51 -4.74 -0.27 19.14
N ILE A 52 -4.82 1.04 18.91
CA ILE A 52 -4.59 2.07 19.91
C ILE A 52 -5.54 3.25 19.76
N TRP A 53 -6.12 3.69 20.87
CA TRP A 53 -7.00 4.86 20.88
C TRP A 53 -6.18 6.14 20.94
N ARG A 54 -6.43 7.02 19.98
CA ARG A 54 -5.87 8.36 19.90
C ARG A 54 -6.91 9.38 20.33
N SER A 55 -6.43 10.42 20.98
CA SER A 55 -7.21 11.58 21.32
C SER A 55 -6.30 12.80 21.30
N ASP A 56 -6.67 13.79 20.50
CA ASP A 56 -5.95 15.04 20.36
C ASP A 56 -6.96 16.21 20.26
N PRO A 57 -6.52 17.46 20.08
CA PRO A 57 -7.44 18.59 19.95
C PRO A 57 -8.41 18.52 18.75
N TRP A 58 -8.15 17.67 17.76
CA TRP A 58 -8.92 17.54 16.53
C TRP A 58 -9.92 16.39 16.56
N GLY A 59 -9.74 15.41 17.46
CA GLY A 59 -10.72 14.35 17.62
C GLY A 59 -10.21 13.17 18.43
N SER A 60 -10.85 12.03 18.24
CA SER A 60 -10.39 10.76 18.79
C SER A 60 -10.73 9.64 17.83
N TRP A 61 -9.78 8.75 17.58
CA TRP A 61 -9.91 7.67 16.62
C TRP A 61 -9.19 6.43 17.14
N CYS A 62 -9.53 5.28 16.57
CA CYS A 62 -8.80 4.05 16.80
C CYS A 62 -7.98 3.71 15.55
N GLU A 63 -6.69 3.47 15.72
CA GLU A 63 -5.81 3.12 14.60
C GLU A 63 -5.08 1.80 14.89
N GLU A 64 -4.54 1.20 13.84
CA GLU A 64 -3.64 0.06 13.99
C GLU A 64 -2.39 0.49 14.77
N LEU A 65 -2.07 -0.30 15.80
CA LEU A 65 -0.89 -0.10 16.62
C LEU A 65 0.33 -0.45 15.78
N ASN A 66 1.08 0.58 15.40
CA ASN A 66 2.31 0.47 14.65
C ASN A 66 3.46 1.20 15.35
N CYS A 67 4.70 1.01 14.89
CA CYS A 67 5.83 1.69 15.51
C CYS A 67 5.70 3.21 15.38
N TRP A 68 5.32 3.72 14.20
CA TRP A 68 5.07 5.15 13.98
C TRP A 68 3.90 5.71 14.79
N SER A 69 3.02 4.85 15.31
CA SER A 69 1.97 5.25 16.23
C SER A 69 2.56 5.61 17.61
N LEU A 70 3.77 5.22 17.98
CA LEU A 70 4.31 5.48 19.33
C LEU A 70 5.03 6.83 19.36
N TRP A 71 4.46 7.82 20.06
CA TRP A 71 4.91 9.23 20.00
C TRP A 71 5.84 9.64 21.13
N THR A 72 6.06 8.75 22.10
CA THR A 72 7.00 8.97 23.18
C THR A 72 8.05 7.88 23.19
N GLN A 73 9.24 8.22 23.67
CA GLN A 73 10.32 7.26 23.85
C GLN A 73 9.91 6.09 24.75
N ASP A 74 9.16 6.38 25.82
CA ASP A 74 8.70 5.36 26.76
C ASP A 74 7.71 4.41 26.07
N ASP A 75 6.73 4.93 25.31
CA ASP A 75 5.79 4.09 24.57
C ASP A 75 6.51 3.24 23.53
N CYS A 76 7.44 3.82 22.78
CA CYS A 76 8.22 3.16 21.74
C CYS A 76 9.07 1.99 22.27
N THR A 77 9.62 2.14 23.49
CA THR A 77 10.52 1.15 24.08
C THR A 77 9.81 0.10 24.94
N THR A 78 8.58 0.37 25.39
CA THR A 78 7.85 -0.53 26.30
C THR A 78 6.65 -1.22 25.67
N THR A 79 6.11 -0.69 24.56
CA THR A 79 4.97 -1.29 23.86
C THR A 79 5.44 -2.42 22.96
N SER A 80 4.94 -3.64 23.21
CA SER A 80 5.18 -4.79 22.33
C SER A 80 4.11 -4.83 21.24
N ILE A 81 4.53 -4.70 19.99
CA ILE A 81 3.68 -4.85 18.81
C ILE A 81 3.95 -6.23 18.21
N ALA A 82 2.88 -7.00 17.94
CA ALA A 82 3.03 -8.34 17.38
C ALA A 82 3.78 -8.29 16.04
N ASN A 83 4.83 -9.09 15.92
CA ASN A 83 5.69 -9.20 14.74
C ASN A 83 6.43 -7.91 14.32
N LYS A 84 6.51 -6.89 15.19
CA LYS A 84 7.24 -5.65 14.91
C LYS A 84 8.18 -5.31 16.07
N ASN A 85 9.41 -4.96 15.72
CA ASN A 85 10.36 -4.41 16.67
C ASN A 85 10.47 -2.92 16.41
N CYS A 86 10.14 -2.10 17.40
CA CYS A 86 10.16 -0.66 17.29
C CYS A 86 11.40 -0.07 17.96
N THR A 87 11.91 1.03 17.42
CA THR A 87 13.02 1.79 17.99
C THR A 87 12.73 3.28 17.97
N TRP A 88 13.13 3.96 19.04
CA TRP A 88 12.98 5.40 19.15
C TRP A 88 14.15 6.09 18.46
N ARG A 89 13.87 6.83 17.39
CA ARG A 89 14.86 7.68 16.74
C ARG A 89 14.87 9.06 17.36
N GLY A 90 16.06 9.49 17.77
CA GLY A 90 16.32 10.86 18.20
C GLY A 90 17.57 11.39 17.52
N GLY A 91 17.43 12.49 16.79
CA GLY A 91 18.53 13.18 16.13
C GLY A 91 18.08 14.52 15.53
N GLY A 92 18.69 15.62 15.96
CA GLY A 92 18.30 16.95 15.51
C GLY A 92 16.98 17.43 16.13
N THR A 93 16.02 17.83 15.29
CA THR A 93 14.72 18.42 15.69
C THR A 93 13.54 17.47 15.59
N GLN A 94 13.73 16.25 15.08
CA GLN A 94 12.67 15.27 14.90
C GLN A 94 12.92 14.07 15.83
N TYR A 95 11.85 13.64 16.48
CA TYR A 95 11.82 12.44 17.30
C TYR A 95 10.59 11.64 16.92
N TYR A 96 10.78 10.36 16.64
CA TYR A 96 9.70 9.48 16.22
C TYR A 96 10.09 8.04 16.51
N CYS A 97 9.09 7.18 16.63
CA CYS A 97 9.29 5.75 16.72
C CYS A 97 9.15 5.15 15.33
N GLU A 98 10.05 4.26 14.94
CA GLU A 98 10.00 3.57 13.66
C GLU A 98 10.21 2.07 13.84
N GLU A 99 9.86 1.30 12.83
CA GLU A 99 10.22 -0.11 12.80
C GLU A 99 11.74 -0.24 12.61
N ILE A 100 12.37 -1.11 13.39
CA ILE A 100 13.79 -1.40 13.26
C ILE A 100 14.07 -1.93 11.85
N SER A 101 14.80 -1.15 11.07
CA SER A 101 15.33 -1.51 9.75
C SER A 101 16.86 -1.47 9.77
N CYS A 102 17.55 -1.90 8.70
CA CYS A 102 19.01 -1.82 8.67
C CYS A 102 19.54 -0.39 8.78
N TRP A 103 18.80 0.58 8.23
CA TRP A 103 19.07 2.01 8.37
C TRP A 103 19.11 2.48 9.84
N THR A 104 18.57 1.68 10.78
CA THR A 104 18.72 1.88 12.24
C THR A 104 20.17 2.05 12.67
N TRP A 105 21.09 1.36 11.99
CA TRP A 105 22.51 1.32 12.33
C TRP A 105 23.40 2.14 11.38
N ASP A 106 22.80 3.00 10.57
CA ASP A 106 23.53 3.98 9.77
C ASP A 106 24.46 4.86 10.62
N GLY A 107 25.67 5.09 10.13
CA GLY A 107 26.69 5.89 10.81
C GLY A 107 27.28 5.24 12.07
N THR A 108 26.93 3.98 12.35
CA THR A 108 27.54 3.21 13.44
C THR A 108 28.86 2.57 12.97
N SER A 109 29.13 1.32 13.38
CA SER A 109 30.27 0.56 12.86
C SER A 109 29.75 -0.64 12.10
N GLU A 110 30.53 -1.12 11.13
CA GLU A 110 30.27 -2.38 10.41
C GLU A 110 29.89 -3.51 11.37
N ALA A 111 30.61 -3.65 12.50
CA ALA A 111 30.34 -4.68 13.48
C ALA A 111 28.95 -4.57 14.13
N ILE A 112 28.45 -3.35 14.36
CA ILE A 112 27.12 -3.09 14.93
C ILE A 112 26.04 -3.32 13.88
N CYS A 113 26.25 -2.87 12.64
CA CYS A 113 25.33 -3.08 11.54
C CYS A 113 25.14 -4.58 11.23
N VAL A 114 26.26 -5.30 11.00
CA VAL A 114 26.24 -6.70 10.56
C VAL A 114 25.87 -7.65 11.70
N ASN A 115 26.29 -7.36 12.94
CA ASN A 115 25.95 -8.18 14.12
C ASN A 115 24.94 -7.47 15.03
N ASN A 116 23.94 -6.83 14.42
CA ASN A 116 22.89 -6.19 15.19
C ASN A 116 22.14 -7.21 16.06
N THR A 117 21.62 -6.76 17.19
CA THR A 117 20.94 -7.61 18.18
C THR A 117 19.50 -7.96 17.80
N ASP A 118 18.98 -7.33 16.75
CA ASP A 118 17.59 -7.42 16.32
C ASP A 118 17.39 -8.45 15.20
N ASP A 119 18.42 -9.26 14.92
CA ASP A 119 18.44 -10.33 13.91
C ASP A 119 18.02 -9.84 12.51
N ARG A 120 18.28 -8.57 12.22
CA ARG A 120 18.09 -8.02 10.88
C ARG A 120 19.26 -8.42 10.01
N SER A 121 18.95 -8.89 8.81
CA SER A 121 19.98 -9.24 7.84
C SER A 121 20.46 -7.97 7.14
N CYS A 122 21.52 -7.38 7.68
CA CYS A 122 22.08 -6.13 7.21
C CYS A 122 23.48 -6.31 6.65
N GLU A 123 23.87 -5.39 5.77
CA GLU A 123 25.24 -5.23 5.30
C GLU A 123 25.73 -3.80 5.48
N TRP A 124 27.01 -3.70 5.80
CA TRP A 124 27.69 -2.42 5.87
C TRP A 124 28.17 -2.01 4.48
N ARG A 125 27.91 -0.77 4.10
CA ARG A 125 28.45 -0.15 2.90
C ARG A 125 29.29 1.07 3.26
N ASP A 126 30.48 1.12 2.67
CA ASP A 126 31.40 2.26 2.74
C ASP A 126 30.92 3.37 1.80
N GLU A 127 29.79 3.98 2.16
CA GLU A 127 29.11 5.00 1.38
C GLU A 127 28.68 6.18 2.24
N CYS A 128 28.38 7.28 1.57
CA CYS A 128 27.90 8.50 2.19
C CYS A 128 26.37 8.56 2.11
N PHE A 129 25.71 8.81 3.24
CA PHE A 129 24.26 8.90 3.33
C PHE A 129 23.82 10.18 4.05
N SER A 130 22.55 10.56 3.87
CA SER A 130 21.98 11.75 4.50
C SER A 130 21.61 11.46 5.95
N SER A 131 22.27 12.15 6.89
CA SER A 131 22.01 12.00 8.32
C SER A 131 21.13 13.15 8.83
N GLY A 132 20.03 12.82 9.51
CA GLY A 132 19.18 13.80 10.19
C GLY A 132 18.10 14.46 9.33
N GLY A 133 17.57 13.75 8.32
CA GLY A 133 16.37 14.16 7.58
C GLY A 133 16.52 15.39 6.69
N GLY A 134 17.75 15.84 6.43
CA GLY A 134 18.01 16.96 5.52
C GLY A 134 18.10 16.53 4.06
N ASN A 135 17.69 17.41 3.13
CA ASN A 135 17.80 17.23 1.66
C ASN A 135 19.25 17.32 1.12
N ALA A 136 20.26 16.99 1.94
CA ALA A 136 21.64 16.96 1.46
C ALA A 136 21.82 15.76 0.52
N ASP A 137 22.24 16.01 -0.72
CA ASP A 137 22.62 14.95 -1.67
C ASP A 137 23.98 14.36 -1.26
N CYS A 138 23.94 13.46 -0.29
CA CYS A 138 25.11 12.75 0.21
C CYS A 138 25.50 11.58 -0.70
N TRP A 139 24.53 11.02 -1.43
CA TRP A 139 24.74 9.92 -2.37
C TRP A 139 25.65 10.32 -3.53
N GLY A 140 25.56 11.57 -4.00
CA GLY A 140 26.46 12.13 -5.02
C GLY A 140 27.93 12.21 -4.62
N ILE A 141 28.26 12.13 -3.32
CA ILE A 141 29.65 12.15 -2.82
C ILE A 141 30.37 10.81 -3.09
N GLY A 142 29.62 9.72 -3.18
CA GLY A 142 30.15 8.36 -3.36
C GLY A 142 31.08 7.93 -2.21
N ASN A 143 32.12 7.17 -2.53
CA ASN A 143 32.97 6.50 -1.55
C ASN A 143 34.11 7.39 -0.99
N ASN A 144 33.86 8.69 -0.82
CA ASN A 144 34.83 9.63 -0.24
C ASN A 144 34.48 9.96 1.20
N GLN A 145 34.95 9.13 2.13
CA GLN A 145 34.70 9.28 3.57
C GLN A 145 35.06 10.68 4.10
N SER A 146 36.21 11.22 3.71
CA SER A 146 36.65 12.53 4.20
C SER A 146 35.77 13.66 3.69
N LEU A 147 35.33 13.61 2.43
CA LEU A 147 34.39 14.61 1.91
C LEU A 147 33.02 14.46 2.59
N CYS A 148 32.54 13.23 2.71
CA CYS A 148 31.28 12.90 3.36
C CYS A 148 31.19 13.48 4.78
N GLN A 149 32.20 13.19 5.62
CA GLN A 149 32.26 13.65 7.01
C GLN A 149 32.42 15.18 7.13
N ASN A 150 32.86 15.86 6.08
CA ASN A 150 32.99 17.33 6.04
C ASN A 150 31.78 18.02 5.41
N THR A 151 30.86 17.28 4.78
CA THR A 151 29.64 17.83 4.19
C THR A 151 28.54 17.88 5.24
N THR A 152 28.05 19.07 5.55
CA THR A 152 26.95 19.28 6.49
C THR A 152 25.72 18.49 6.07
N GLY A 153 25.18 17.67 6.98
CA GLY A 153 24.00 16.82 6.74
C GLY A 153 24.33 15.43 6.22
N CYS A 154 25.61 15.10 6.01
CA CYS A 154 26.04 13.77 5.58
C CYS A 154 26.76 13.00 6.69
N ALA A 155 26.63 11.68 6.66
CA ALA A 155 27.40 10.77 7.49
C ALA A 155 27.92 9.59 6.67
N TRP A 156 29.02 9.00 7.15
CA TRP A 156 29.69 7.89 6.48
C TRP A 156 29.29 6.55 7.10
N GLY A 157 29.07 5.56 6.23
CA GLY A 157 28.83 4.19 6.62
C GLY A 157 27.35 3.85 6.70
N GLY A 158 26.79 3.43 5.57
CA GLY A 158 25.40 3.00 5.46
C GLY A 158 25.23 1.55 5.92
N CYS A 159 24.10 1.26 6.55
CA CYS A 159 23.69 -0.08 6.91
C CYS A 159 22.45 -0.45 6.10
N MET A 160 22.65 -1.22 5.03
CA MET A 160 21.59 -1.61 4.12
C MET A 160 20.99 -2.96 4.46
N THR A 161 19.75 -3.14 4.06
CA THR A 161 19.07 -4.43 4.10
C THR A 161 19.65 -5.37 3.04
N LYS A 162 20.06 -6.58 3.43
CA LYS A 162 20.46 -7.64 2.49
C LYS A 162 19.24 -8.21 1.78
N SER A 163 19.28 -8.19 0.46
CA SER A 163 18.43 -8.98 -0.43
C SER A 163 19.00 -10.39 -0.62
N CYS A 164 18.29 -11.27 -1.32
CA CYS A 164 18.81 -12.60 -1.63
C CYS A 164 20.17 -12.56 -2.38
N TRP A 165 20.35 -11.60 -3.28
CA TRP A 165 21.58 -11.46 -4.08
C TRP A 165 22.84 -11.26 -3.24
N ASP A 166 22.70 -10.62 -2.08
CA ASP A 166 23.82 -10.27 -1.20
C ASP A 166 24.43 -11.51 -0.51
N TYR A 167 23.72 -12.64 -0.47
CA TYR A 167 24.24 -13.92 0.04
C TYR A 167 25.01 -14.73 -1.00
N THR A 168 25.17 -14.22 -2.23
CA THR A 168 25.90 -14.93 -3.30
C THR A 168 27.32 -15.33 -2.87
N SER A 169 28.02 -14.44 -2.16
CA SER A 169 29.39 -14.72 -1.71
C SER A 169 29.48 -15.69 -0.53
N GLU A 170 28.36 -15.91 0.17
CA GLU A 170 28.26 -16.73 1.38
C GLU A 170 27.95 -18.21 1.04
N GLY A 171 27.54 -18.49 -0.20
CA GLY A 171 27.36 -19.83 -0.74
C GLY A 171 25.96 -20.41 -0.52
N GLU A 172 25.75 -21.61 -1.08
CA GLU A 172 24.45 -22.28 -1.19
C GLU A 172 23.74 -22.50 0.17
N ASP A 173 24.45 -23.01 1.16
CA ASP A 173 23.87 -23.35 2.46
C ASP A 173 23.32 -22.11 3.19
N ILE A 174 24.03 -20.98 3.09
CA ILE A 174 23.58 -19.74 3.70
C ILE A 174 22.44 -19.12 2.89
N CYS A 175 22.57 -19.09 1.57
CA CYS A 175 21.51 -18.63 0.68
C CYS A 175 20.17 -19.31 0.98
N ASN A 176 20.12 -20.64 0.97
CA ASN A 176 18.88 -21.40 1.15
C ASN A 176 18.28 -21.30 2.56
N ALA A 177 19.02 -20.76 3.54
CA ALA A 177 18.56 -20.54 4.90
C ALA A 177 17.96 -19.14 5.13
N LYS A 178 18.01 -18.27 4.11
CA LYS A 178 17.62 -16.85 4.22
C LYS A 178 16.32 -16.56 3.49
N LYS A 179 15.77 -15.40 3.80
CA LYS A 179 14.59 -14.82 3.15
C LYS A 179 14.90 -13.40 2.72
N ASP A 180 14.29 -12.96 1.64
CA ASP A 180 14.26 -11.57 1.28
C ASP A 180 13.39 -10.80 2.29
N PRO A 181 13.93 -9.77 2.94
CA PRO A 181 13.21 -9.02 3.97
C PRO A 181 12.15 -8.04 3.42
N TRP A 182 12.17 -7.71 2.13
CA TRP A 182 11.19 -6.79 1.52
C TRP A 182 9.88 -7.49 1.18
N ASN A 183 9.96 -8.70 0.65
CA ASN A 183 8.79 -9.45 0.18
C ASN A 183 8.57 -10.77 0.94
N GLY A 184 9.46 -11.12 1.88
CA GLY A 184 9.37 -12.32 2.71
C GLY A 184 9.64 -13.64 1.97
N ARG A 185 10.03 -13.60 0.70
CA ARG A 185 10.29 -14.79 -0.13
C ARG A 185 11.55 -15.50 0.32
N ASN A 186 11.62 -16.80 0.10
CA ASN A 186 12.83 -17.56 0.39
C ASN A 186 13.93 -17.19 -0.61
N CYS A 187 15.18 -17.25 -0.17
CA CYS A 187 16.31 -17.19 -1.07
C CYS A 187 16.68 -18.60 -1.53
N VAL A 188 17.06 -18.75 -2.80
CA VAL A 188 17.43 -20.02 -3.42
C VAL A 188 18.74 -19.87 -4.18
N TRP A 189 19.64 -20.83 -4.00
CA TRP A 189 20.89 -20.85 -4.74
C TRP A 189 20.68 -21.34 -6.18
N SER A 190 21.01 -20.50 -7.15
CA SER A 190 21.00 -20.87 -8.56
C SER A 190 22.35 -21.45 -8.97
N ASN A 191 22.37 -22.74 -9.29
CA ASN A 191 23.55 -23.39 -9.87
C ASN A 191 23.89 -22.87 -11.27
N THR A 192 22.95 -22.21 -11.96
CA THR A 192 23.13 -21.69 -13.31
C THR A 192 23.96 -20.42 -13.30
N SER A 193 23.59 -19.45 -12.46
CA SER A 193 24.31 -18.18 -12.29
C SER A 193 25.40 -18.24 -11.23
N SER A 194 25.44 -19.31 -10.42
CA SER A 194 26.28 -19.41 -9.22
C SER A 194 26.03 -18.23 -8.26
N SER A 195 24.77 -17.82 -8.14
CA SER A 195 24.34 -16.74 -7.27
C SER A 195 23.12 -17.11 -6.45
N CYS A 196 22.95 -16.40 -5.34
CA CYS A 196 21.75 -16.48 -4.53
C CYS A 196 20.68 -15.56 -5.11
N ILE A 197 19.48 -16.07 -5.32
CA ILE A 197 18.39 -15.33 -5.97
C ILE A 197 17.10 -15.51 -5.18
N GLU A 198 16.11 -14.67 -5.45
CA GLU A 198 14.79 -14.83 -4.85
C GLU A 198 14.05 -16.03 -5.46
N ASP A 199 13.30 -16.74 -4.62
CA ASP A 199 12.34 -17.77 -5.03
C ASP A 199 11.11 -17.10 -5.67
N SER A 200 11.29 -16.67 -6.92
CA SER A 200 10.23 -16.07 -7.73
C SER A 200 9.89 -17.00 -8.89
N CYS A 201 8.59 -17.19 -9.14
CA CYS A 201 8.11 -18.01 -10.26
C CYS A 201 8.62 -17.49 -11.61
N TRP A 202 8.85 -16.17 -11.72
CA TRP A 202 9.43 -15.53 -12.90
C TRP A 202 10.93 -15.80 -13.09
N SER A 203 11.59 -16.44 -12.12
CA SER A 203 12.98 -16.82 -12.24
C SER A 203 13.13 -17.91 -13.29
N TYR A 204 13.56 -17.50 -14.48
CA TYR A 204 13.89 -18.42 -15.57
C TYR A 204 14.99 -19.41 -15.16
N GLU A 205 15.84 -19.07 -14.19
CA GLU A 205 16.91 -19.96 -13.74
C GLU A 205 16.39 -21.12 -12.88
N LEU A 206 15.36 -20.88 -12.07
CA LEU A 206 14.74 -21.89 -11.21
C LEU A 206 13.64 -22.67 -11.96
N TYR A 207 12.86 -21.94 -12.75
CA TYR A 207 11.60 -22.41 -13.31
C TYR A 207 11.58 -22.32 -14.84
N ASN A 208 12.64 -22.84 -15.49
CA ASN A 208 12.74 -22.84 -16.97
C ASN A 208 11.79 -23.81 -17.70
N ASN A 209 11.05 -24.66 -16.99
CA ASN A 209 10.14 -25.62 -17.60
C ASN A 209 8.94 -25.96 -16.71
N ILE A 210 7.90 -26.52 -17.34
CA ILE A 210 6.65 -26.91 -16.69
C ILE A 210 6.83 -27.84 -15.47
N THR A 211 7.85 -28.71 -15.49
CA THR A 211 8.06 -29.69 -14.40
C THR A 211 8.62 -29.02 -13.16
N THR A 212 9.60 -28.12 -13.31
CA THR A 212 10.17 -27.41 -12.17
C THR A 212 9.21 -26.35 -11.63
N CYS A 213 8.50 -25.65 -12.52
CA CYS A 213 7.48 -24.69 -12.14
C CYS A 213 6.35 -25.33 -11.31
N ASN A 214 5.68 -26.37 -11.83
CA ASN A 214 4.55 -27.00 -11.15
C ASN A 214 4.96 -27.86 -9.93
N ALA A 215 6.26 -28.07 -9.70
CA ALA A 215 6.75 -28.68 -8.47
C ALA A 215 6.83 -27.68 -7.31
N ALA A 216 6.93 -26.37 -7.60
CA ALA A 216 6.83 -25.33 -6.60
C ALA A 216 5.35 -25.10 -6.26
N SER A 217 5.01 -25.16 -4.97
CA SER A 217 3.62 -25.09 -4.51
C SER A 217 2.95 -23.72 -4.69
N HIS A 218 3.70 -22.70 -5.07
CA HIS A 218 3.23 -21.32 -5.23
C HIS A 218 3.34 -20.82 -6.68
N CYS A 219 3.73 -21.69 -7.62
CA CYS A 219 3.92 -21.35 -9.03
C CYS A 219 3.06 -22.22 -9.96
N ASN A 220 2.67 -21.64 -11.09
CA ASN A 220 1.95 -22.33 -12.15
C ASN A 220 2.55 -22.00 -13.53
N TRP A 221 2.64 -23.02 -14.38
CA TRP A 221 3.12 -22.85 -15.75
C TRP A 221 1.98 -22.42 -16.68
N ILE A 222 2.10 -21.24 -17.27
CA ILE A 222 1.15 -20.72 -18.26
C ILE A 222 1.66 -20.98 -19.67
N GLY A 223 0.77 -21.49 -20.53
CA GLY A 223 1.03 -21.70 -21.95
C GLY A 223 1.53 -23.11 -22.29
N SER A 224 2.10 -23.26 -23.49
CA SER A 224 2.57 -24.55 -23.98
C SER A 224 3.92 -24.95 -23.38
N SER A 225 4.30 -26.21 -23.50
CA SER A 225 5.62 -26.70 -23.05
C SER A 225 6.82 -26.03 -23.74
N SER A 226 6.61 -25.35 -24.88
CA SER A 226 7.67 -24.72 -25.68
C SER A 226 7.68 -23.19 -25.67
N THR A 227 6.62 -22.56 -25.17
CA THR A 227 6.45 -21.09 -25.21
C THR A 227 5.85 -20.52 -23.93
N GLY A 228 5.70 -21.36 -22.91
CA GLY A 228 5.13 -20.93 -21.65
C GLY A 228 6.13 -20.24 -20.75
N TRP A 229 5.61 -19.69 -19.66
CA TRP A 229 6.37 -19.10 -18.56
C TRP A 229 5.81 -19.60 -17.24
N CYS A 230 6.57 -19.40 -16.18
CA CYS A 230 6.15 -19.71 -14.82
C CYS A 230 5.76 -18.42 -14.13
N GLU A 231 4.61 -18.39 -13.47
CA GLU A 231 4.11 -17.24 -12.73
C GLU A 231 3.54 -17.68 -11.38
N GLU A 232 3.36 -16.72 -10.47
CA GLU A 232 2.68 -16.97 -9.20
C GLU A 232 1.24 -17.44 -9.41
N ILE A 233 0.79 -18.37 -8.56
CA ILE A 233 -0.62 -18.81 -8.56
C ILE A 233 -1.49 -17.63 -8.09
N GLY A 234 -2.35 -17.16 -8.98
CA GLY A 234 -3.43 -16.20 -8.68
C GLY A 234 -4.80 -16.77 -9.06
N CYS A 235 -5.89 -16.03 -8.82
CA CYS A 235 -7.24 -16.53 -9.12
C CYS A 235 -7.41 -16.92 -10.59
N TRP A 236 -6.86 -16.12 -11.51
CA TRP A 236 -6.87 -16.39 -12.95
C TRP A 236 -6.23 -17.74 -13.34
N SER A 237 -5.36 -18.31 -12.49
CA SER A 237 -4.78 -19.65 -12.71
C SER A 237 -5.84 -20.77 -12.73
N PHE A 238 -7.05 -20.49 -12.22
CA PHE A 238 -8.16 -21.44 -12.15
C PHE A 238 -9.30 -21.15 -13.14
N ASP A 239 -9.06 -20.28 -14.13
CA ASP A 239 -10.01 -20.03 -15.22
C ASP A 239 -10.44 -21.33 -15.92
N GLY A 240 -11.73 -21.46 -16.23
CA GLY A 240 -12.32 -22.70 -16.76
C GLY A 240 -12.49 -23.83 -15.73
N ASN A 241 -12.07 -23.65 -14.48
CA ASN A 241 -12.17 -24.64 -13.41
C ASN A 241 -12.79 -24.10 -12.10
N GLN A 242 -14.12 -24.10 -12.03
CA GLN A 242 -14.88 -23.64 -10.86
C GLN A 242 -14.43 -24.29 -9.54
N THR A 243 -14.25 -25.61 -9.53
CA THR A 243 -13.85 -26.32 -8.31
C THR A 243 -12.44 -25.94 -7.87
N GLY A 244 -11.53 -25.73 -8.83
CA GLY A 244 -10.18 -25.22 -8.54
C GLY A 244 -10.24 -23.84 -7.89
N CYS A 245 -11.02 -22.94 -8.48
CA CYS A 245 -11.21 -21.58 -7.99
C CYS A 245 -11.73 -21.49 -6.55
N ILE A 246 -12.69 -22.34 -6.17
CA ILE A 246 -13.21 -22.31 -4.79
C ILE A 246 -12.22 -22.96 -3.82
N ASN A 247 -11.50 -24.00 -4.26
CA ASN A 247 -10.55 -24.69 -3.40
C ASN A 247 -9.27 -23.87 -3.16
N SER A 248 -8.87 -23.01 -4.11
CA SER A 248 -7.67 -22.18 -4.00
C SER A 248 -7.68 -21.29 -2.77
N ASN A 249 -8.86 -20.91 -2.27
CA ASN A 249 -8.96 -20.14 -1.03
C ASN A 249 -8.47 -20.90 0.20
N THR A 250 -8.53 -22.22 0.16
CA THR A 250 -8.04 -23.09 1.24
C THR A 250 -6.68 -23.69 0.96
N THR A 251 -6.34 -23.95 -0.30
CA THR A 251 -5.09 -24.63 -0.68
C THR A 251 -3.94 -23.65 -0.88
N ASP A 252 -4.24 -22.49 -1.46
CA ASP A 252 -3.25 -21.50 -1.90
C ASP A 252 -3.40 -20.17 -1.15
N ASN A 253 -4.36 -20.09 -0.22
CA ASN A 253 -4.66 -18.90 0.59
C ASN A 253 -4.93 -17.66 -0.28
N LEU A 254 -5.71 -17.84 -1.33
CA LEU A 254 -6.21 -16.76 -2.19
C LEU A 254 -7.63 -16.35 -1.79
N ASP A 255 -8.07 -15.16 -2.19
CA ASP A 255 -9.47 -14.75 -2.05
C ASP A 255 -10.12 -14.72 -3.43
N CYS A 256 -10.52 -15.90 -3.93
CA CYS A 256 -11.07 -16.07 -5.26
C CYS A 256 -12.58 -16.40 -5.24
N THR A 257 -13.28 -15.89 -6.25
CA THR A 257 -14.68 -16.21 -6.54
C THR A 257 -14.85 -16.61 -7.99
N TRP A 258 -15.71 -17.61 -8.22
CA TRP A 258 -16.04 -18.06 -9.56
C TRP A 258 -17.12 -17.19 -10.20
N ASN A 259 -16.83 -16.60 -11.36
CA ASN A 259 -17.77 -15.81 -12.13
C ASN A 259 -17.76 -16.21 -13.62
N SER A 260 -18.88 -16.78 -14.08
CA SER A 260 -19.18 -16.94 -15.51
C SER A 260 -18.11 -17.62 -16.38
N GLY A 261 -17.37 -18.58 -15.83
CA GLY A 261 -16.31 -19.30 -16.55
C GLY A 261 -14.89 -18.87 -16.18
N TYR A 262 -14.77 -17.81 -15.39
CA TYR A 262 -13.51 -17.25 -14.92
C TYR A 262 -13.43 -17.32 -13.40
N CYS A 263 -12.21 -17.38 -12.90
CA CYS A 263 -11.90 -17.28 -11.49
C CYS A 263 -11.26 -15.91 -11.24
N ILE A 264 -11.97 -15.06 -10.53
CA ILE A 264 -11.58 -13.67 -10.30
C ILE A 264 -11.32 -13.45 -8.82
N GLU A 265 -10.56 -12.41 -8.51
CA GLU A 265 -10.37 -11.97 -7.13
C GLU A 265 -11.71 -11.54 -6.53
N ASP A 266 -11.93 -11.89 -5.27
CA ASP A 266 -13.14 -11.52 -4.54
C ASP A 266 -13.06 -10.05 -4.10
N ASN A 267 -13.72 -9.17 -4.86
CA ASN A 267 -13.85 -7.74 -4.56
C ASN A 267 -15.33 -7.32 -4.59
N CYS A 268 -15.69 -6.10 -4.18
CA CYS A 268 -17.10 -5.66 -4.10
C CYS A 268 -17.89 -5.96 -5.38
N TRP A 269 -17.34 -5.65 -6.55
CA TRP A 269 -17.96 -5.81 -7.87
C TRP A 269 -18.37 -7.23 -8.23
N THR A 270 -17.83 -8.25 -7.56
CA THR A 270 -18.22 -9.65 -7.82
C THR A 270 -19.50 -10.08 -7.09
N ALA A 271 -20.06 -9.26 -6.20
CA ALA A 271 -21.28 -9.57 -5.47
C ALA A 271 -22.49 -9.27 -6.35
N THR A 272 -23.38 -10.25 -6.45
CA THR A 272 -24.54 -10.19 -7.36
C THR A 272 -25.86 -9.95 -6.63
N ASP A 273 -25.82 -9.88 -5.29
CA ASP A 273 -26.96 -9.51 -4.46
C ASP A 273 -26.53 -8.75 -3.20
N SER A 274 -27.49 -8.12 -2.54
CA SER A 274 -27.24 -7.31 -1.34
C SER A 274 -26.73 -8.11 -0.14
N ALA A 275 -27.01 -9.42 -0.08
CA ALA A 275 -26.57 -10.26 1.02
C ALA A 275 -25.09 -10.63 0.89
N THR A 276 -24.65 -10.98 -0.31
CA THR A 276 -23.25 -11.25 -0.64
C THR A 276 -22.41 -9.98 -0.53
N CYS A 277 -22.94 -8.84 -0.97
CA CYS A 277 -22.29 -7.55 -0.80
C CYS A 277 -22.12 -7.15 0.68
N GLY A 278 -23.18 -7.28 1.48
CA GLY A 278 -23.14 -6.91 2.90
C GLY A 278 -22.27 -7.81 3.78
N ASN A 279 -21.80 -8.96 3.26
CA ASN A 279 -20.83 -9.81 3.94
C ASN A 279 -19.37 -9.38 3.67
N ARG A 280 -19.15 -8.46 2.73
CA ARG A 280 -17.82 -7.97 2.37
C ARG A 280 -17.52 -6.69 3.12
N THR A 281 -16.30 -6.61 3.66
CA THR A 281 -15.80 -5.39 4.27
C THR A 281 -15.58 -4.32 3.21
N GLN A 282 -15.91 -3.07 3.52
CA GLN A 282 -15.75 -1.93 2.61
C GLN A 282 -16.59 -1.98 1.32
N CYS A 283 -17.66 -2.77 1.32
CA CYS A 283 -18.61 -2.81 0.20
C CYS A 283 -20.00 -2.35 0.62
N ILE A 284 -20.72 -1.72 -0.29
CA ILE A 284 -22.13 -1.35 -0.11
C ILE A 284 -22.96 -1.77 -1.32
N TRP A 285 -24.18 -2.23 -1.06
CA TRP A 285 -25.13 -2.55 -2.11
C TRP A 285 -25.87 -1.29 -2.53
N ASP A 286 -25.63 -0.86 -3.75
CA ASP A 286 -26.41 0.19 -4.38
C ASP A 286 -27.66 -0.40 -5.02
N SER A 287 -28.79 0.30 -4.88
CA SER A 287 -30.11 -0.15 -5.36
C SER A 287 -30.89 0.92 -6.10
N TRP A 288 -30.26 2.01 -6.57
CA TRP A 288 -30.99 3.02 -7.34
C TRP A 288 -31.43 2.53 -8.73
N GLU A 289 -30.83 1.47 -9.28
CA GLU A 289 -31.33 0.76 -10.47
C GLU A 289 -32.12 -0.51 -10.14
N THR A 290 -32.90 -1.00 -11.12
CA THR A 290 -33.72 -2.23 -10.97
C THR A 290 -32.91 -3.50 -10.70
N SER A 291 -31.62 -3.48 -11.00
CA SER A 291 -30.64 -4.50 -10.64
C SER A 291 -29.50 -3.79 -9.93
N GLY A 292 -29.57 -3.73 -8.60
CA GLY A 292 -28.49 -3.14 -7.81
C GLY A 292 -27.12 -3.78 -8.10
N TRP A 293 -26.06 -3.13 -7.66
CA TRP A 293 -24.68 -3.64 -7.70
C TRP A 293 -24.01 -3.43 -6.36
N CYS A 294 -22.87 -4.05 -6.19
CA CYS A 294 -22.03 -3.88 -5.03
C CYS A 294 -20.82 -3.03 -5.41
N ASP A 295 -20.62 -1.93 -4.69
CA ASP A 295 -19.56 -0.97 -4.94
C ASP A 295 -18.63 -0.86 -3.73
N GLU A 296 -17.40 -0.43 -3.98
CA GLU A 296 -16.46 -0.06 -2.94
C GLU A 296 -16.94 1.23 -2.26
N VAL A 297 -16.91 1.23 -0.94
CA VAL A 297 -17.35 2.39 -0.17
C VAL A 297 -16.31 3.50 -0.27
N ASN A 298 -16.76 4.67 -0.72
CA ASN A 298 -15.99 5.90 -0.83
C ASN A 298 -16.82 7.07 -0.29
N CYS A 299 -16.25 8.28 -0.16
CA CYS A 299 -17.02 9.41 0.35
C CYS A 299 -18.23 9.74 -0.53
N TRP A 300 -18.05 9.73 -1.85
CA TRP A 300 -19.11 10.00 -2.81
C TRP A 300 -20.25 8.96 -2.79
N THR A 301 -20.07 7.81 -2.12
CA THR A 301 -21.13 6.83 -1.89
C THR A 301 -22.36 7.47 -1.24
N TRP A 302 -22.18 8.52 -0.43
CA TRP A 302 -23.29 9.19 0.27
C TRP A 302 -23.71 10.51 -0.35
N ASP A 303 -23.35 10.77 -1.61
CA ASP A 303 -23.82 11.94 -2.35
C ASP A 303 -25.35 11.98 -2.45
N SER A 304 -25.91 13.18 -2.49
CA SER A 304 -27.37 13.33 -2.69
C SER A 304 -27.85 12.73 -4.02
N TRP A 305 -26.98 12.64 -5.03
CA TRP A 305 -27.26 11.99 -6.31
C TRP A 305 -27.36 10.46 -6.19
N SER A 306 -26.64 9.89 -5.23
CA SER A 306 -26.69 8.47 -4.84
C SER A 306 -27.78 8.20 -3.78
N GLY A 307 -28.66 9.19 -3.52
CA GLY A 307 -29.70 9.09 -2.49
C GLY A 307 -29.19 9.23 -1.05
N GLY A 308 -27.94 9.65 -0.87
CA GLY A 308 -27.34 9.94 0.43
C GLY A 308 -27.73 11.30 0.99
N SER A 309 -27.12 11.64 2.12
CA SER A 309 -27.42 12.85 2.89
C SER A 309 -26.22 13.27 3.72
N GLU A 310 -26.22 14.50 4.24
CA GLU A 310 -25.21 14.99 5.18
C GLU A 310 -25.01 14.05 6.37
N GLU A 311 -26.10 13.51 6.93
CA GLU A 311 -26.03 12.56 8.05
C GLU A 311 -25.37 11.24 7.63
N ALA A 312 -25.68 10.74 6.42
CA ALA A 312 -25.05 9.53 5.89
C ALA A 312 -23.57 9.75 5.59
N CYS A 313 -23.21 10.90 5.00
CA CYS A 313 -21.83 11.28 4.72
C CYS A 313 -21.00 11.35 6.00
N ASN A 314 -21.40 12.20 6.94
CA ASN A 314 -20.62 12.44 8.16
C ASN A 314 -20.70 11.28 9.16
N GLY A 315 -21.79 10.49 9.12
CA GLY A 315 -22.02 9.37 10.04
C GLY A 315 -21.43 8.06 9.54
N ASN A 316 -21.71 7.66 8.29
CA ASN A 316 -21.33 6.36 7.77
C ASN A 316 -19.88 6.31 7.30
N ALA A 317 -19.28 7.42 6.85
CA ALA A 317 -17.87 7.46 6.45
C ALA A 317 -16.95 6.83 7.50
N SER A 318 -17.16 7.19 8.77
CA SER A 318 -16.39 6.66 9.89
C SER A 318 -16.54 5.15 10.08
N LEU A 319 -17.69 4.55 9.72
CA LEU A 319 -17.91 3.10 9.77
C LEU A 319 -17.09 2.33 8.75
N TYR A 320 -16.58 3.00 7.72
CA TYR A 320 -15.75 2.40 6.69
C TYR A 320 -14.29 2.90 6.75
N GLY A 321 -13.93 3.65 7.80
CA GLY A 321 -12.60 4.22 7.97
C GLY A 321 -12.29 5.40 7.05
N LEU A 322 -13.32 6.00 6.46
CA LEU A 322 -13.18 7.16 5.59
C LEU A 322 -13.33 8.46 6.38
N SER A 323 -12.52 9.46 6.02
CA SER A 323 -12.71 10.84 6.48
C SER A 323 -13.45 11.58 5.38
N CYS A 324 -14.74 11.85 5.59
CA CYS A 324 -15.58 12.51 4.59
C CYS A 324 -16.25 13.75 5.16
N ASN A 325 -16.49 14.75 4.31
CA ASN A 325 -17.18 15.98 4.63
C ASN A 325 -18.31 16.24 3.63
N TRP A 326 -19.44 16.71 4.14
CA TRP A 326 -20.58 17.10 3.32
C TRP A 326 -20.45 18.55 2.84
N VAL A 327 -20.54 18.74 1.52
CA VAL A 327 -20.60 20.06 0.89
C VAL A 327 -22.03 20.35 0.46
N ASN A 328 -22.60 21.39 1.08
CA ASN A 328 -23.95 21.85 0.77
C ASN A 328 -24.01 22.65 -0.54
N MET A 329 -24.90 22.26 -1.45
CA MET A 329 -25.31 23.06 -2.61
C MET A 329 -26.63 23.78 -2.35
N SER A 330 -26.92 24.78 -3.19
CA SER A 330 -28.24 25.41 -3.21
C SER A 330 -29.34 24.40 -3.55
N GLY A 331 -30.44 24.43 -2.81
CA GLY A 331 -31.62 23.59 -3.10
C GLY A 331 -31.72 22.31 -2.28
N GLY A 332 -30.91 22.14 -1.22
CA GLY A 332 -30.95 20.95 -0.36
C GLY A 332 -30.29 19.72 -0.98
N ILE A 333 -29.50 19.94 -2.03
CA ILE A 333 -28.62 18.97 -2.69
C ILE A 333 -27.24 19.18 -2.08
N GLY A 334 -26.45 18.13 -1.93
CA GLY A 334 -25.05 18.22 -1.54
C GLY A 334 -24.28 16.98 -1.98
N TRP A 335 -22.97 17.04 -1.88
CA TRP A 335 -22.10 15.90 -2.14
C TRP A 335 -21.21 15.66 -0.92
N CYS A 336 -20.72 14.44 -0.83
CA CYS A 336 -19.86 13.93 0.20
C CYS A 336 -18.48 13.70 -0.42
N GLU A 337 -17.51 14.49 -0.01
CA GLU A 337 -16.14 14.40 -0.51
C GLU A 337 -15.20 13.95 0.61
N THR A 338 -14.01 13.50 0.24
CA THR A 338 -12.96 13.24 1.23
C THR A 338 -12.63 14.52 1.98
N ASP A 339 -12.63 14.44 3.31
CA ASP A 339 -12.28 15.56 4.17
C ASP A 339 -10.76 15.72 4.23
N PHE A 340 -10.26 16.67 3.45
CA PHE A 340 -8.86 17.05 3.43
C PHE A 340 -8.54 18.21 4.39
N SER A 341 -9.47 18.62 5.27
CA SER A 341 -9.24 19.74 6.20
C SER A 341 -8.07 19.52 7.17
N ASN A 342 -7.68 18.26 7.38
CA ASN A 342 -6.51 17.87 8.17
C ASN A 342 -5.29 17.48 7.31
N THR A 343 -5.40 17.51 5.99
CA THR A 343 -4.28 17.28 5.08
C THR A 343 -3.47 18.56 4.96
N ASN A 344 -2.20 18.50 5.35
CA ASN A 344 -1.26 19.60 5.19
C ASN A 344 -0.26 19.25 4.09
N CYS A 345 -0.44 19.83 2.91
CA CYS A 345 0.40 19.52 1.76
C CYS A 345 1.87 19.90 1.97
N SER A 346 2.15 20.88 2.84
CA SER A 346 3.54 21.25 3.17
C SER A 346 4.34 20.15 3.89
N SER A 347 3.69 19.07 4.35
CA SER A 347 4.35 17.90 4.92
C SER A 347 4.95 16.95 3.87
N TYR A 348 4.52 17.05 2.61
CA TYR A 348 5.04 16.26 1.50
C TYR A 348 6.22 16.99 0.86
N THR A 349 7.43 16.48 1.10
CA THR A 349 8.67 17.18 0.72
C THR A 349 9.22 16.75 -0.64
N ASN A 350 8.64 15.72 -1.27
CA ASN A 350 9.02 15.30 -2.61
C ASN A 350 7.80 15.20 -3.53
N GLU A 351 8.08 15.27 -4.83
CA GLU A 351 7.08 15.30 -5.89
C GLU A 351 6.18 14.06 -5.89
N MET A 352 6.74 12.88 -5.67
CA MET A 352 5.99 11.63 -5.65
C MET A 352 5.00 11.59 -4.49
N GLN A 353 5.43 11.90 -3.27
CA GLN A 353 4.56 12.00 -2.10
C GLN A 353 3.44 13.03 -2.30
N CYS A 354 3.73 14.12 -3.01
CA CYS A 354 2.73 15.12 -3.33
C CYS A 354 1.65 14.58 -4.28
N TYR A 355 2.04 13.87 -5.34
CA TYR A 355 1.08 13.24 -6.26
C TYR A 355 0.31 12.08 -5.62
N ASP A 356 0.98 11.25 -4.82
CA ASP A 356 0.36 10.13 -4.11
C ASP A 356 -0.65 10.58 -3.03
N SER A 357 -0.67 11.87 -2.68
CA SER A 357 -1.67 12.42 -1.76
C SER A 357 -3.07 12.55 -2.36
N TRP A 358 -3.19 12.54 -3.69
CA TRP A 358 -4.44 12.76 -4.43
C TRP A 358 -5.21 14.04 -4.04
N TYR A 359 -4.57 15.00 -3.38
CA TYR A 359 -5.17 16.28 -2.96
C TYR A 359 -4.23 17.46 -3.21
N CYS A 360 -2.95 17.28 -2.91
CA CYS A 360 -1.98 18.35 -2.92
C CYS A 360 -1.40 18.65 -4.29
N TRP A 361 -0.89 19.87 -4.46
CA TRP A 361 -0.28 20.31 -5.72
C TRP A 361 1.21 20.50 -5.60
N TRP A 362 1.94 19.88 -6.52
CA TRP A 362 3.36 20.10 -6.67
C TRP A 362 3.60 21.42 -7.41
N GLN A 363 4.17 22.39 -6.71
CA GLN A 363 4.60 23.66 -7.28
C GLN A 363 6.12 23.63 -7.54
N ALA A 364 6.51 23.44 -8.79
CA ALA A 364 7.91 23.53 -9.20
C ALA A 364 8.49 24.92 -8.88
N ASN A 365 9.71 24.95 -8.35
CA ASN A 365 10.43 26.19 -8.05
C ASN A 365 10.89 26.92 -9.32
N ASP A 366 11.22 26.16 -10.37
CA ASP A 366 11.56 26.67 -11.70
C ASP A 366 10.90 25.80 -12.78
N TRP A 367 9.94 26.37 -13.51
CA TRP A 367 9.22 25.70 -14.59
C TRP A 367 10.08 25.37 -15.81
N SER A 368 11.24 26.01 -15.94
CA SER A 368 12.20 25.74 -17.01
C SER A 368 13.27 24.72 -16.62
N ASP A 369 13.36 24.37 -15.33
CA ASP A 369 14.29 23.39 -14.79
C ASP A 369 13.67 22.58 -13.63
N PRO A 370 12.98 21.47 -13.93
CA PRO A 370 12.36 20.61 -12.92
C PRO A 370 13.37 20.01 -11.91
N SER A 371 14.68 20.00 -12.22
CA SER A 371 15.70 19.46 -11.31
C SER A 371 15.92 20.32 -10.06
N VAL A 372 15.45 21.57 -10.08
CA VAL A 372 15.45 22.49 -8.93
C VAL A 372 14.41 22.09 -7.86
N GLY A 373 13.59 21.08 -8.17
CA GLY A 373 12.53 20.60 -7.29
C GLY A 373 11.37 21.59 -7.16
N GLY A 374 10.61 21.44 -6.10
CA GLY A 374 9.38 22.18 -5.86
C GLY A 374 8.91 22.03 -4.42
N ASN A 375 7.73 22.54 -4.13
CA ASN A 375 7.07 22.37 -2.86
C ASN A 375 5.66 21.85 -3.08
N CYS A 376 5.19 21.00 -2.19
CA CYS A 376 3.81 20.56 -2.19
C CYS A 376 2.95 21.57 -1.42
N THR A 377 1.91 22.09 -2.05
CA THR A 377 1.06 23.17 -1.53
C THR A 377 -0.41 22.74 -1.50
N ASP A 378 -1.15 23.27 -0.52
CA ASP A 378 -2.60 23.09 -0.48
C ASP A 378 -3.22 23.74 -1.72
N PRO A 379 -4.27 23.14 -2.30
CA PRO A 379 -4.93 23.73 -3.44
C PRO A 379 -5.61 25.05 -3.05
N ASP A 380 -5.15 26.16 -3.65
CA ASP A 380 -5.76 27.49 -3.46
C ASP A 380 -6.91 27.71 -4.45
N TRP A 381 -8.11 27.32 -4.01
CA TRP A 381 -9.35 27.56 -4.75
C TRP A 381 -9.87 29.01 -4.65
N SER A 382 -9.24 29.87 -3.85
CA SER A 382 -9.71 31.24 -3.60
C SER A 382 -9.24 32.25 -4.65
N THR A 383 -8.21 31.89 -5.42
CA THR A 383 -7.60 32.72 -6.47
C THR A 383 -7.88 32.20 -7.87
N VAL A 384 -9.06 31.62 -8.09
CA VAL A 384 -9.61 31.36 -9.43
C VAL A 384 -9.98 32.69 -10.11
N ASP A 385 -8.98 33.57 -10.26
CA ASP A 385 -8.96 34.63 -11.23
C ASP A 385 -8.29 34.04 -12.48
N ASP A 386 -8.95 34.25 -13.62
CA ASP A 386 -8.72 33.71 -14.97
C ASP A 386 -7.33 34.08 -15.59
N SER A 387 -6.33 34.40 -14.77
CA SER A 387 -5.06 34.96 -15.23
C SER A 387 -3.86 34.53 -14.37
N GLY A 388 -3.37 33.31 -14.58
CA GLY A 388 -1.91 33.11 -14.58
C GLY A 388 -1.29 32.03 -13.70
N SER A 389 -2.06 31.16 -13.03
CA SER A 389 -1.49 29.99 -12.34
C SER A 389 -2.10 28.71 -12.90
N ILE A 390 -1.34 27.98 -13.73
CA ILE A 390 -1.82 26.84 -14.52
C ILE A 390 -2.06 25.56 -13.70
N LEU A 391 -1.77 25.59 -12.39
CA LEU A 391 -2.06 24.49 -11.48
C LEU A 391 -3.09 24.82 -10.42
N ASN A 392 -3.66 26.03 -10.38
CA ASN A 392 -4.66 26.39 -9.38
C ASN A 392 -6.04 25.69 -9.54
N GLN A 393 -6.14 24.67 -10.40
CA GLN A 393 -7.37 23.94 -10.68
C GLN A 393 -7.17 22.46 -11.02
N TRP A 394 -5.97 21.90 -10.90
CA TRP A 394 -5.68 20.62 -11.53
C TRP A 394 -5.14 19.56 -10.58
N ASN A 395 -6.03 18.65 -10.21
CA ASN A 395 -5.70 17.33 -9.71
C ASN A 395 -6.22 16.29 -10.73
N PRO A 396 -5.36 15.60 -11.49
CA PRO A 396 -5.78 14.63 -12.50
C PRO A 396 -6.44 13.37 -11.91
N GLY A 397 -6.49 13.23 -10.58
CA GLY A 397 -6.95 12.00 -9.91
C GLY A 397 -8.43 11.65 -10.02
N CYS A 398 -9.33 12.59 -10.36
CA CYS A 398 -10.78 12.30 -10.27
C CYS A 398 -11.65 12.70 -11.48
N TYR A 399 -11.09 13.27 -12.56
CA TYR A 399 -11.89 13.67 -13.74
C TYR A 399 -11.21 13.37 -15.08
N ILE A 400 -10.40 12.32 -15.13
CA ILE A 400 -10.06 11.71 -16.42
C ILE A 400 -11.16 10.68 -16.65
N PHE A 401 -11.81 10.72 -17.82
CA PHE A 401 -12.92 9.86 -18.26
C PHE A 401 -14.36 10.35 -18.00
N ASP A 402 -14.72 11.57 -18.44
CA ASP A 402 -16.07 11.77 -19.00
C ASP A 402 -16.01 12.55 -20.32
N ASN A 403 -16.72 12.03 -21.33
CA ASN A 403 -16.79 12.56 -22.71
C ASN A 403 -17.76 13.77 -22.80
N ASN A 404 -18.01 14.46 -21.70
CA ASN A 404 -18.93 15.57 -21.66
C ASN A 404 -18.27 16.83 -22.25
N MET A 405 -18.91 17.39 -23.28
CA MET A 405 -18.55 18.63 -23.96
C MET A 405 -18.37 19.83 -23.01
N THR A 406 -18.97 19.77 -21.83
CA THR A 406 -18.87 20.79 -20.78
C THR A 406 -17.51 20.75 -20.07
N GLU A 407 -16.93 19.56 -19.91
CA GLU A 407 -15.71 19.35 -19.10
C GLU A 407 -14.42 19.59 -19.87
N CYS A 408 -14.40 19.30 -21.18
CA CYS A 408 -13.26 19.66 -22.03
C CYS A 408 -12.98 21.18 -22.01
N GLY A 409 -14.03 22.00 -21.90
CA GLY A 409 -13.90 23.46 -21.76
C GLY A 409 -13.37 23.93 -20.41
N TYR A 410 -13.29 23.05 -19.40
CA TYR A 410 -12.67 23.33 -18.11
C TYR A 410 -11.18 22.95 -18.07
N VAL A 411 -10.67 22.26 -19.10
CA VAL A 411 -9.25 21.94 -19.22
C VAL A 411 -8.53 23.05 -19.99
N ILE A 412 -7.73 23.84 -19.28
CA ILE A 412 -7.03 25.00 -19.86
C ILE A 412 -6.13 24.57 -21.01
N GLY A 413 -6.34 25.19 -22.18
CA GLY A 413 -5.59 24.88 -23.39
C GLY A 413 -6.10 23.66 -24.14
N CYS A 414 -7.25 23.09 -23.77
CA CYS A 414 -8.02 22.18 -24.58
C CYS A 414 -9.34 22.87 -25.02
N ASP A 415 -9.80 22.59 -26.23
CA ASP A 415 -11.12 22.98 -26.74
C ASP A 415 -11.84 21.71 -27.22
N ASN A 416 -13.15 21.63 -26.98
CA ASN A 416 -13.94 20.59 -27.65
C ASN A 416 -14.14 21.01 -29.11
N SER A 417 -13.39 20.37 -30.00
CA SER A 417 -13.50 20.55 -31.43
C SER A 417 -14.12 19.27 -32.00
N THR A 418 -15.33 19.38 -32.55
CA THR A 418 -16.02 18.26 -33.23
C THR A 418 -16.32 17.02 -32.38
N GLY A 419 -16.52 17.17 -31.07
CA GLY A 419 -16.82 16.05 -30.16
C GLY A 419 -15.58 15.35 -29.62
N VAL A 420 -14.41 15.95 -29.80
CA VAL A 420 -13.11 15.49 -29.31
C VAL A 420 -12.43 16.67 -28.61
N CYS A 421 -11.87 16.42 -27.44
CA CYS A 421 -11.06 17.37 -26.69
C CYS A 421 -9.67 17.46 -27.33
N ASP A 422 -9.37 18.59 -27.97
CA ASP A 422 -8.12 18.82 -28.68
C ASP A 422 -7.37 19.99 -28.05
N THR A 423 -6.04 20.01 -28.19
CA THR A 423 -5.24 21.15 -27.72
C THR A 423 -5.66 22.40 -28.48
N ASN A 424 -6.11 23.42 -27.76
CA ASN A 424 -6.47 24.72 -28.30
C ASN A 424 -5.21 25.38 -28.88
N SER A 425 -5.11 25.34 -30.20
CA SER A 425 -3.94 25.82 -30.93
C SER A 425 -3.64 27.32 -30.75
N THR A 426 -4.62 28.09 -30.27
CA THR A 426 -4.52 29.54 -30.04
C THR A 426 -4.12 29.90 -28.61
N HIS A 427 -4.04 28.92 -27.71
CA HIS A 427 -3.65 29.15 -26.33
C HIS A 427 -2.16 29.51 -26.22
N ALA A 428 -1.83 30.48 -25.36
CA ALA A 428 -0.49 31.03 -25.23
C ALA A 428 0.59 29.99 -24.84
N TYR A 429 0.17 28.86 -24.27
CA TYR A 429 1.03 27.77 -23.79
C TYR A 429 0.90 26.46 -24.57
N ASN A 430 0.25 26.46 -25.75
CA ASN A 430 0.00 25.27 -26.58
C ASN A 430 1.25 24.40 -26.83
N LEU A 431 2.43 25.01 -27.05
CA LEU A 431 3.68 24.26 -27.26
C LEU A 431 4.15 23.54 -26.00
N SER A 432 3.98 24.14 -24.81
CA SER A 432 4.35 23.53 -23.54
C SER A 432 3.37 22.43 -23.14
N ILE A 433 2.07 22.62 -23.39
CA ILE A 433 1.03 21.60 -23.14
C ILE A 433 1.28 20.36 -24.00
N ASN A 434 1.60 20.53 -25.29
CA ASN A 434 1.91 19.38 -26.17
C ASN A 434 3.25 18.70 -25.86
N ALA A 435 4.23 19.42 -25.33
CA ALA A 435 5.56 18.88 -25.07
C ALA A 435 5.69 18.25 -23.68
N ASN A 436 5.01 18.80 -22.68
CA ASN A 436 5.24 18.50 -21.27
C ASN A 436 3.95 18.34 -20.43
N GLY A 437 2.76 18.64 -20.97
CA GLY A 437 1.47 18.51 -20.26
C GLY A 437 0.70 17.24 -20.65
N ILE A 438 -0.46 17.00 -20.02
CA ILE A 438 -1.37 15.94 -20.49
C ILE A 438 -1.90 16.36 -21.87
N ASN A 439 -1.62 15.52 -22.86
CA ASN A 439 -2.12 15.70 -24.20
C ASN A 439 -3.65 15.61 -24.20
N CYS A 440 -4.33 16.69 -24.59
CA CYS A 440 -5.80 16.80 -24.60
C CYS A 440 -6.48 15.63 -25.32
N THR A 441 -5.82 15.05 -26.33
CA THR A 441 -6.35 13.90 -27.08
C THR A 441 -6.48 12.62 -26.23
N ILE A 442 -5.71 12.49 -25.15
CA ILE A 442 -5.77 11.36 -24.19
C ILE A 442 -7.02 11.48 -23.29
N ILE A 443 -7.61 12.66 -23.17
CA ILE A 443 -8.86 12.87 -22.43
C ILE A 443 -10.03 12.15 -23.14
N ASN A 444 -9.90 11.87 -24.44
CA ASN A 444 -10.93 11.21 -25.25
C ASN A 444 -10.76 9.70 -25.40
N SER A 445 -9.73 9.09 -24.79
CA SER A 445 -9.42 7.67 -24.97
C SER A 445 -10.01 6.77 -23.90
#